data_AF-A0A1J5S3R7-F1
#
_entry.id   AF-A0A1J5S3R7-F1
#
_cell.length_a   1.000
_cell.length_b   1.000
_cell.length_c   1.000
_cell.angle_alpha   90.00
_cell.angle_beta   90.00
_cell.angle_gamma   90.00
#
_symmetry.space_group_name_H-M   'P 1'
#
loop_
_entity.id
_entity.type
_entity.pdbx_description
1 polymer ?
#
loop_
_entity_poly.entity_id
_entity_poly.type
_entity_poly.pdbx_seq_one_letter_code
_entity_poly.pdbx_strand_id
1 'polypeptide(L)'
;MVSMMASFKYAIHLRQDSSNVFDQKHPPGNVAPYAGIYRCVVCGDEIGIAQGHTLPPQNHHQHPAGRGRIEWQLLVQARGH
;
A
#
# COMPACT_ATOMS: atom_id res chain seq x y z
N MET A 1 -9.86 -12.26 11.43
CA MET A 1 -8.62 -12.75 10.80
C MET A 1 -7.69 -11.56 10.78
N VAL A 2 -6.54 -11.64 11.44
CA VAL A 2 -5.57 -10.53 11.45
C VAL A 2 -4.98 -10.46 10.05
N SER A 3 -5.23 -9.38 9.30
CA SER A 3 -4.51 -9.16 8.03
C SER A 3 -3.04 -9.07 8.35
N MET A 4 -2.24 -9.93 7.73
CA MET A 4 -0.80 -9.94 7.87
C MET A 4 -0.28 -8.55 7.48
N MET A 5 0.48 -7.90 8.36
CA MET A 5 1.15 -6.64 8.07
C MET A 5 2.53 -6.92 7.47
N ALA A 6 3.08 -5.95 6.76
CA ALA A 6 4.44 -5.98 6.28
C ALA A 6 5.40 -6.37 7.42
N SER A 7 6.21 -7.41 7.18
CA SER A 7 7.15 -7.94 8.16
C SER A 7 8.58 -7.48 7.85
N PHE A 8 9.37 -7.25 8.89
CA PHE A 8 10.78 -6.90 8.77
C PHE A 8 11.57 -7.60 9.89
N LYS A 9 12.81 -8.03 9.58
CA LYS A 9 13.69 -8.67 10.57
C LYS A 9 14.56 -7.67 11.34
N TYR A 10 15.07 -6.64 10.65
CA TYR A 10 16.06 -5.71 11.20
C TYR A 10 15.55 -4.27 11.09
N ALA A 11 15.01 -3.72 12.18
CA ALA A 11 14.49 -2.35 12.24
C ALA A 11 15.54 -1.29 11.91
N ILE A 12 16.83 -1.59 12.15
CA ILE A 12 17.96 -0.68 11.88
C ILE A 12 18.10 -0.27 10.41
N HIS A 13 17.49 -1.02 9.49
CA HIS A 13 17.48 -0.72 8.06
C HIS A 13 16.22 0.03 7.61
N LEU A 14 15.30 0.33 8.54
CA LEU A 14 14.11 1.11 8.29
C LEU A 14 14.21 2.44 9.02
N ARG A 15 13.73 3.49 8.37
CA ARG A 15 13.58 4.81 8.98
C ARG A 15 12.10 5.06 9.22
N GLN A 16 11.74 5.35 10.46
CA GLN A 16 10.41 5.89 10.73
C GLN A 16 10.29 7.28 10.11
N ASP A 17 9.16 7.54 9.47
CA ASP A 17 8.89 8.81 8.81
C ASP A 17 7.42 9.20 9.08
N SER A 18 7.19 10.46 9.41
CA SER A 18 5.88 11.00 9.79
C SER A 18 5.28 11.89 8.71
N SER A 19 5.80 11.82 7.48
CA SER A 19 5.25 12.56 6.34
C SER A 19 3.81 12.15 6.03
N ASN A 20 2.98 13.10 5.61
CA ASN A 20 1.57 12.85 5.28
C ASN A 20 1.39 11.95 4.03
N VAL A 21 2.46 11.61 3.31
CA VAL A 21 2.40 10.66 2.19
C VAL A 21 1.91 9.28 2.62
N PHE A 22 2.15 8.89 3.88
CA PHE A 22 1.68 7.62 4.46
C PHE A 22 0.19 7.68 4.87
N ASP A 23 -0.41 8.86 4.95
CA ASP A 23 -1.84 9.05 5.25
C ASP A 23 -2.72 9.10 3.99
N GLN A 24 -2.09 9.30 2.82
CA GLN A 24 -2.79 9.42 1.55
C GLN A 24 -3.39 8.09 1.11
N LYS A 25 -4.59 8.18 0.55
CA LYS A 25 -5.34 7.06 -0.02
C LYS A 25 -5.43 7.21 -1.52
N HIS A 26 -5.06 6.17 -2.24
CA HIS A 26 -5.06 6.16 -3.70
C HIS A 26 -6.13 5.19 -4.21
N PRO A 27 -6.96 5.61 -5.19
CA PRO A 27 -7.93 4.72 -5.79
C PRO A 27 -7.22 3.65 -6.67
N PRO A 28 -7.92 2.57 -7.02
CA PRO A 28 -7.41 1.57 -7.95
C PRO A 28 -7.09 2.20 -9.31
N GLY A 29 -6.06 1.70 -9.99
CA GLY A 29 -5.65 2.23 -11.28
C GLY A 29 -4.91 3.58 -11.22
N ASN A 30 -4.74 4.16 -10.03
CA ASN A 30 -3.91 5.35 -9.89
C ASN A 30 -2.42 5.00 -10.06
N VAL A 31 -1.62 5.93 -10.55
CA VAL A 31 -0.17 5.78 -10.59
C VAL A 31 0.38 5.86 -9.16
N ALA A 32 1.25 4.91 -8.79
CA ALA A 32 1.92 4.92 -7.49
C ALA A 32 2.90 6.10 -7.42
N PRO A 33 2.68 7.08 -6.51
CA PRO A 33 3.55 8.25 -6.40
C PRO A 33 4.94 7.90 -5.87
N TYR A 34 5.05 6.80 -5.13
CA TYR A 34 6.30 6.32 -4.55
C TYR A 34 6.41 4.80 -4.70
N ALA A 35 7.64 4.32 -4.87
CA ALA A 35 7.94 2.90 -4.81
C ALA A 35 7.81 2.40 -3.36
N GLY A 36 7.37 1.16 -3.19
CA GLY A 36 7.29 0.56 -1.87
C GLY A 36 6.16 -0.45 -1.70
N ILE A 37 5.76 -0.64 -0.45
CA ILE A 37 4.67 -1.53 -0.05
C ILE A 37 3.42 -0.67 0.23
N TYR A 38 2.32 -0.97 -0.44
CA TYR A 38 1.00 -0.39 -0.18
C TYR A 38 0.08 -1.45 0.42
N ARG A 39 -0.85 -1.01 1.26
CA ARG A 39 -1.95 -1.84 1.78
C ARG A 39 -3.29 -1.32 1.32
N CYS A 40 -4.26 -2.23 1.15
CA CYS A 40 -5.66 -1.85 1.06
C CYS A 40 -6.18 -1.49 2.46
N VAL A 41 -6.71 -0.28 2.64
CA VAL A 41 -7.22 0.15 3.95
C VAL A 41 -8.49 -0.60 4.40
N VAL A 42 -9.14 -1.32 3.48
CA VAL A 42 -10.39 -2.06 3.72
C VAL A 42 -10.15 -3.51 4.11
N CYS A 43 -9.35 -4.26 3.33
CA CYS A 43 -9.08 -5.68 3.57
C CYS A 43 -7.70 -5.95 4.18
N GLY A 44 -6.77 -4.99 4.12
CA GLY A 44 -5.39 -5.15 4.58
C GLY A 44 -4.48 -5.89 3.60
N ASP A 45 -4.94 -6.28 2.40
CA ASP A 45 -4.07 -6.89 1.39
C ASP A 45 -2.93 -5.95 1.01
N GLU A 46 -1.75 -6.51 0.80
CA GLU A 46 -0.52 -5.75 0.55
C GLU A 46 0.06 -6.05 -0.83
N ILE A 47 0.72 -5.04 -1.41
CA ILE A 47 1.42 -5.14 -2.69
C ILE A 47 2.76 -4.43 -2.61
N GLY A 48 3.76 -4.95 -3.32
CA GLY A 48 4.97 -4.21 -3.67
C GLY A 48 4.84 -3.61 -5.06
N ILE A 49 5.19 -2.33 -5.23
CA ILE A 49 5.10 -1.65 -6.53
C ILE A 49 6.23 -0.64 -6.71
N ALA A 50 6.72 -0.50 -7.94
CA ALA A 50 7.67 0.54 -8.32
C ALA A 50 6.96 1.90 -8.51
N GLN A 51 7.69 2.99 -8.30
CA GLN A 51 7.16 4.34 -8.56
C GLN A 51 6.77 4.49 -10.03
N GLY A 52 5.67 5.19 -10.30
CA GLY A 52 5.20 5.41 -11.66
C GLY A 52 4.41 4.25 -12.26
N HIS A 53 4.38 3.08 -11.62
CA HIS A 53 3.53 1.97 -12.04
C HIS A 53 2.10 2.10 -11.51
N THR A 54 1.16 1.48 -12.21
CA THR A 54 -0.27 1.54 -11.90
C THR A 54 -0.64 0.61 -10.75
N LEU A 55 -1.29 1.16 -9.72
CA LEU A 55 -1.85 0.39 -8.61
C LEU A 55 -2.91 -0.59 -9.14
N PRO A 56 -2.97 -1.82 -8.60
CA PRO A 56 -3.82 -2.88 -9.12
C PRO A 56 -5.29 -2.43 -9.25
N PRO A 57 -5.95 -2.79 -10.37
CA PRO A 57 -7.35 -2.50 -10.56
C PRO A 57 -8.20 -3.35 -9.62
N GLN A 58 -9.44 -2.89 -9.38
CA GLN A 58 -10.40 -3.54 -8.49
C GLN A 58 -10.69 -5.01 -8.83
N ASN A 59 -10.42 -5.44 -10.07
CA ASN A 59 -10.72 -6.80 -10.53
C ASN A 59 -9.70 -7.87 -10.10
N HIS A 60 -8.61 -7.54 -9.42
CA HIS A 60 -7.66 -8.56 -8.96
C HIS A 60 -8.12 -9.26 -7.67
N HIS A 61 -8.84 -8.57 -6.79
CA HIS A 61 -9.49 -9.11 -5.59
C HIS A 61 -10.78 -8.32 -5.34
N GLN A 62 -11.93 -8.82 -5.82
CA GLN A 62 -13.19 -8.16 -5.50
C GLN A 62 -13.49 -8.32 -4.01
N HIS A 63 -13.61 -7.18 -3.32
CA HIS A 63 -14.19 -7.19 -1.99
C HIS A 63 -15.61 -7.78 -2.04
N PRO A 64 -16.01 -8.59 -1.04
CA PRO A 64 -17.41 -8.91 -0.82
C PRO A 64 -18.27 -7.64 -0.79
N ALA A 65 -19.48 -7.73 -1.33
CA ALA A 65 -20.43 -6.62 -1.34
C ALA A 65 -20.57 -6.02 0.08
N GLY A 66 -20.53 -4.68 0.16
CA GLY A 66 -20.70 -3.94 1.42
C GLY A 66 -19.41 -3.60 2.19
N ARG A 67 -18.22 -4.08 1.79
CA ARG A 67 -16.95 -3.73 2.47
C ARG A 67 -16.35 -2.37 2.08
N GLY A 68 -16.88 -1.69 1.07
CA GLY A 68 -16.35 -0.42 0.59
C GLY A 68 -15.36 -0.57 -0.57
N ARG A 69 -14.95 0.57 -1.15
CA ARG A 69 -14.07 0.62 -2.33
C ARG A 69 -12.62 0.33 -1.93
N ILE A 70 -11.86 -0.28 -2.82
CA ILE A 70 -10.41 -0.45 -2.61
C ILE A 70 -9.77 0.93 -2.55
N GLU A 71 -8.95 1.17 -1.53
CA GLU A 71 -8.10 2.34 -1.41
C GLU A 71 -6.72 1.89 -0.92
N TRP A 72 -5.68 2.27 -1.65
CA TRP A 72 -4.29 1.90 -1.37
C TRP A 72 -3.61 2.98 -0.54
N GLN A 73 -2.95 2.59 0.53
CA GLN A 73 -2.20 3.46 1.43
C GLN A 73 -0.76 2.96 1.53
N LEU A 74 0.22 3.86 1.38
CA LEU A 74 1.64 3.52 1.49
C LEU A 74 1.97 3.11 2.93
N LEU A 75 2.65 1.98 3.11
CA LEU A 75 3.15 1.48 4.40
C LEU A 75 4.66 1.64 4.54
N VAL A 76 5.41 1.24 3.52
CA VAL A 76 6.88 1.31 3.50
C VAL A 76 7.29 1.93 2.18
N GLN A 77 8.07 2.99 2.23
CA GLN A 77 8.61 3.63 1.03
C GLN A 77 10.00 3.08 0.71
N ALA A 78 10.20 2.58 -0.50
CA ALA A 78 11.53 2.35 -1.03
C ALA A 78 12.08 3.68 -1.54
N ARG A 79 13.07 4.24 -0.83
CA ARG A 79 13.76 5.48 -1.22
C ARG A 79 15.01 5.14 -2.01
N GLY A 80 14.86 5.07 -3.33
CA GLY A 80 15.97 5.02 -4.28
C GLY A 80 16.05 6.34 -5.03
N HIS A 81 17.26 6.75 -5.39
CA HIS A 81 17.51 7.88 -6.29
C HIS A 81 16.98 7.60 -7.70
#